data_AF-A0A933YYC8-F1
#
_entry.id   AF-A0A933YYC8-F1
#
_cell.length_a   1.000
_cell.length_b   1.000
_cell.length_c   1.000
_cell.angle_alpha   90.00
_cell.angle_beta   90.00
_cell.angle_gamma   90.00
#
_symmetry.space_group_name_H-M   'P 1'
#
loop_
_entity.id
_entity.type
_entity.pdbx_description
1 polymer ?
#
loop_
_entity_poly.entity_id
_entity_poly.type
_entity_poly.pdbx_seq_one_letter_code
_entity_poly.pdbx_strand_id
1 'polypeptide(L)'
;FKGFFAWGMNPAVSGANSNKTREAMTKLDWMVNVNIYDNETGSFWMGPGMDPKKIKTEVFMLPCCVSVEKEGSVSNSGRWMQWRYQGPKPLGDSRGDGEIIYELAQKVAALYKKEGGVLPGPVLGMNWAAMGDGHEFDSHKTARLINGYYTRDVEVKQPDGSVKVFKKGQQVAAFPDLRDDGSTTSGNWVYCGSYVDADAAKGNRAAKRSKEQTPAQANVGLYPNWSWAWPVNRRVIYNRASVDATGKPYAPKKAVLEWNAAGKKWDIDIVDGGGAPGAIHPFIMQVDGLGAFYGPGLNDGPFPEYYEPLECPVTTHPFSKVLHNPTALKFEGEKHNVCDPRFPFVCTTYRVTEHWQTGLQTRPQAWLLEAEPQMFCEMSEELAQLRGIKNGDKVWLENTRGKLWAIAIVTKRFKPFTVQGQTIHEVGIPWHYGWRWPKDGSGGDAANLLIPSVGDPNTGIPESKAFMVNVRKA
;
A
#
# COMPACT_ATOMS: atom_id res chain seq x y z
N PHE A 1 -9.11 -19.32 -10.42
CA PHE A 1 -10.04 -18.24 -10.79
C PHE A 1 -10.32 -18.29 -12.29
N LYS A 2 -11.48 -17.80 -12.75
CA LYS A 2 -11.81 -17.70 -14.18
C LYS A 2 -11.35 -16.37 -14.78
N GLY A 3 -11.68 -15.27 -14.13
CA GLY A 3 -11.25 -13.93 -14.49
C GLY A 3 -10.31 -13.31 -13.46
N PHE A 4 -9.49 -12.35 -13.91
CA PHE A 4 -8.61 -11.58 -13.03
C PHE A 4 -8.49 -10.12 -13.49
N PHE A 5 -8.61 -9.17 -12.55
CA PHE A 5 -8.29 -7.77 -12.77
C PHE A 5 -6.91 -7.46 -12.18
N ALA A 6 -5.92 -7.28 -13.03
CA ALA A 6 -4.61 -6.75 -12.67
C ALA A 6 -4.64 -5.22 -12.83
N TRP A 7 -5.28 -4.51 -11.89
CA TRP A 7 -5.51 -3.07 -11.99
C TRP A 7 -4.41 -2.28 -11.28
N GLY A 8 -3.57 -1.56 -12.03
CA GLY A 8 -2.50 -0.73 -11.47
C GLY A 8 -1.39 -1.50 -10.74
N MET A 9 -1.30 -2.82 -10.95
CA MET A 9 -0.31 -3.71 -10.33
C MET A 9 0.40 -4.57 -11.38
N ASN A 10 1.57 -5.12 -11.01
CA ASN A 10 2.37 -6.01 -11.85
C ASN A 10 2.72 -7.33 -11.12
N PRO A 11 1.73 -8.18 -10.80
CA PRO A 11 1.93 -9.42 -10.04
C PRO A 11 2.90 -10.42 -10.68
N ALA A 12 3.11 -10.41 -12.00
CA ALA A 12 4.12 -11.26 -12.66
C ALA A 12 5.57 -10.94 -12.25
N VAL A 13 5.78 -9.79 -11.58
CA VAL A 13 7.05 -9.38 -10.97
C VAL A 13 6.91 -9.26 -9.45
N SER A 14 5.85 -8.63 -8.94
CA SER A 14 5.70 -8.36 -7.50
C SER A 14 5.22 -9.55 -6.67
N GLY A 15 4.59 -10.54 -7.29
CA GLY A 15 4.18 -11.77 -6.61
C GLY A 15 5.39 -12.63 -6.31
N ALA A 16 5.50 -13.14 -5.09
CA ALA A 16 6.53 -14.11 -4.73
C ALA A 16 6.43 -15.37 -5.61
N ASN A 17 7.54 -16.08 -5.76
CA ASN A 17 7.69 -17.21 -6.66
C ASN A 17 7.13 -16.86 -8.06
N SER A 18 7.76 -15.90 -8.74
CA SER A 18 7.23 -15.36 -9.98
C SER A 18 7.04 -16.43 -11.08
N ASN A 19 7.81 -17.52 -11.07
CA ASN A 19 7.56 -18.66 -11.96
C ASN A 19 6.17 -19.27 -11.74
N LYS A 20 5.86 -19.62 -10.48
CA LYS A 20 4.54 -20.12 -10.10
C LYS A 20 3.43 -19.11 -10.35
N THR A 21 3.68 -17.84 -10.06
CA THR A 21 2.70 -16.76 -10.29
C THR A 21 2.39 -16.56 -11.77
N ARG A 22 3.40 -16.56 -12.64
CA ARG A 22 3.24 -16.47 -14.11
C ARG A 22 2.51 -17.69 -14.66
N GLU A 23 2.85 -18.88 -14.20
CA GLU A 23 2.15 -20.12 -14.56
C GLU A 23 0.69 -20.11 -14.10
N ALA A 24 0.39 -19.55 -12.92
CA ALA A 24 -0.99 -19.48 -12.46
C ALA A 24 -1.88 -18.62 -13.38
N MET A 25 -1.32 -17.60 -14.04
CA MET A 25 -2.05 -16.75 -14.98
C MET A 25 -2.45 -17.49 -16.27
N THR A 26 -1.76 -18.57 -16.65
CA THR A 26 -2.10 -19.41 -17.83
C THR A 26 -3.42 -20.16 -17.62
N LYS A 27 -3.86 -20.32 -16.37
CA LYS A 27 -5.07 -21.06 -15.98
C LYS A 27 -6.34 -20.21 -16.04
N LEU A 28 -6.20 -18.89 -16.18
CA LEU A 28 -7.31 -17.96 -16.33
C LEU A 28 -8.03 -18.21 -17.66
N ASP A 29 -9.33 -17.92 -17.69
CA ASP A 29 -10.06 -17.82 -18.94
C ASP A 29 -9.83 -16.41 -19.53
N TRP A 30 -9.84 -15.36 -18.70
CA TRP A 30 -9.56 -13.99 -19.11
C TRP A 30 -8.84 -13.16 -18.05
N MET A 31 -8.16 -12.10 -18.48
CA MET A 31 -7.53 -11.10 -17.62
C MET A 31 -7.72 -9.69 -18.18
N VAL A 32 -8.07 -8.74 -17.32
CA VAL A 32 -8.03 -7.31 -17.62
C VAL A 32 -6.83 -6.70 -16.91
N ASN A 33 -5.90 -6.12 -17.67
CA ASN A 33 -4.75 -5.40 -17.14
C ASN A 33 -4.88 -3.91 -17.44
N VAL A 34 -5.04 -3.09 -16.39
CA VAL A 34 -5.12 -1.64 -16.50
C VAL A 34 -3.80 -1.06 -16.01
N ASN A 35 -3.02 -0.45 -16.90
CA ASN A 35 -1.71 0.10 -16.54
C ASN A 35 -1.24 1.19 -17.51
N ILE A 36 -0.17 1.89 -17.16
CA ILE A 36 0.42 2.98 -17.96
C ILE A 36 1.20 2.40 -19.16
N TYR A 37 1.91 1.30 -18.94
CA TYR A 37 2.73 0.64 -19.95
C TYR A 37 2.34 -0.84 -20.10
N ASP A 38 2.59 -1.39 -21.28
CA ASP A 38 2.71 -2.84 -21.43
C ASP A 38 3.82 -3.37 -20.50
N ASN A 39 3.55 -4.51 -19.87
CA ASN A 39 4.26 -4.99 -18.70
C ASN A 39 4.26 -6.53 -18.61
N GLU A 40 5.07 -7.06 -17.70
CA GLU A 40 5.22 -8.51 -17.52
C GLU A 40 3.92 -9.22 -17.16
N THR A 41 2.96 -8.54 -16.53
CA THR A 41 1.64 -9.12 -16.23
C THR A 41 0.76 -9.11 -17.47
N GLY A 42 0.51 -7.96 -18.09
CA GLY A 42 -0.30 -7.88 -19.32
C GLY A 42 0.22 -8.75 -20.47
N SER A 43 1.53 -8.95 -20.52
CA SER A 43 2.21 -9.78 -21.53
C SER A 43 2.75 -11.11 -20.97
N PHE A 44 2.22 -11.63 -19.86
CA PHE A 44 2.75 -12.85 -19.23
C PHE A 44 2.82 -14.05 -20.20
N TRP A 45 1.87 -14.14 -21.13
CA TRP A 45 1.70 -15.22 -22.10
C TRP A 45 2.82 -15.30 -23.14
N MET A 46 3.64 -14.26 -23.27
CA MET A 46 4.85 -14.23 -24.11
C MET A 46 6.13 -14.07 -23.28
N GLY A 47 6.05 -14.29 -21.97
CA GLY A 47 7.19 -14.21 -21.06
C GLY A 47 8.17 -15.39 -21.16
N PRO A 48 9.26 -15.37 -20.38
CA PRO A 48 10.28 -16.42 -20.38
C PRO A 48 9.68 -17.82 -20.15
N GLY A 49 9.97 -18.74 -21.07
CA GLY A 49 9.50 -20.13 -21.00
C GLY A 49 8.04 -20.37 -21.39
N MET A 50 7.32 -19.33 -21.84
CA MET A 50 5.93 -19.43 -22.26
C MET A 50 5.79 -19.72 -23.76
N ASP A 51 4.81 -20.56 -24.10
CA ASP A 51 4.38 -20.82 -25.47
C ASP A 51 2.98 -20.22 -25.67
N PRO A 52 2.85 -19.06 -26.34
CA PRO A 52 1.55 -18.41 -26.56
C PRO A 52 0.49 -19.33 -27.17
N LYS A 53 0.89 -20.34 -27.97
CA LYS A 53 -0.05 -21.27 -28.60
C LYS A 53 -0.70 -22.23 -27.61
N LYS A 54 -0.11 -22.41 -26.42
CA LYS A 54 -0.62 -23.28 -25.35
C LYS A 54 -1.36 -22.52 -24.25
N ILE A 55 -1.38 -21.19 -24.32
CA ILE A 55 -1.97 -20.34 -23.28
C ILE A 55 -3.32 -19.84 -23.78
N LYS A 56 -4.38 -20.23 -23.08
CA LYS A 56 -5.78 -19.93 -23.46
C LYS A 56 -6.29 -18.57 -22.98
N THR A 57 -5.56 -17.91 -22.08
CA THR A 57 -6.05 -16.71 -21.39
C THR A 57 -6.25 -15.56 -22.37
N GLU A 58 -7.47 -15.05 -22.47
CA GLU A 58 -7.75 -13.81 -23.19
C GLU A 58 -7.30 -12.61 -22.37
N VAL A 59 -6.52 -11.68 -22.95
CA VAL A 59 -5.99 -10.52 -22.23
C VAL A 59 -6.49 -9.21 -22.83
N PHE A 60 -7.10 -8.39 -21.99
CA PHE A 60 -7.51 -7.02 -22.30
C PHE A 60 -6.53 -6.05 -21.64
N MET A 61 -5.72 -5.35 -22.44
CA MET A 61 -4.82 -4.31 -21.96
C MET A 61 -5.48 -2.94 -22.13
N LEU A 62 -5.77 -2.25 -21.03
CA LEU A 62 -6.42 -0.93 -21.03
C LEU A 62 -5.43 0.14 -20.55
N PRO A 63 -5.03 1.11 -21.40
CA PRO A 63 -4.09 2.15 -21.00
C PRO A 63 -4.76 3.17 -20.06
N CYS A 64 -4.22 3.31 -18.85
CA CYS A 64 -4.64 4.38 -17.93
C CYS A 64 -3.71 5.59 -17.98
N CYS A 65 -4.28 6.78 -17.75
CA CYS A 65 -3.54 8.04 -17.76
C CYS A 65 -2.70 8.21 -16.49
N VAL A 66 -1.60 8.97 -16.58
CA VAL A 66 -0.68 9.19 -15.46
C VAL A 66 -1.27 10.16 -14.42
N SER A 67 -0.59 10.31 -13.29
CA SER A 67 -1.07 11.13 -12.16
C SER A 67 -1.32 12.59 -12.48
N VAL A 68 -0.52 13.20 -13.36
CA VAL A 68 -0.64 14.62 -13.74
C VAL A 68 -1.73 14.87 -14.77
N GLU A 69 -2.26 13.82 -15.41
CA GLU A 69 -3.31 13.89 -16.42
C GLU A 69 -4.72 13.73 -15.83
N LYS A 70 -4.84 13.65 -14.49
CA LYS A 70 -6.13 13.45 -13.80
C LYS A 70 -6.24 14.24 -12.51
N GLU A 71 -7.47 14.64 -12.21
CA GLU A 71 -7.86 15.29 -10.97
C GLU A 71 -8.33 14.29 -9.90
N GLY A 72 -8.13 14.63 -8.63
CA GLY A 72 -8.60 13.86 -7.48
C GLY A 72 -7.68 14.01 -6.27
N SER A 73 -7.81 13.13 -5.29
CA SER A 73 -6.97 13.16 -4.08
C SER A 73 -6.13 11.91 -3.88
N VAL A 74 -4.98 12.06 -3.22
CA VAL A 74 -4.19 10.97 -2.65
C VAL A 74 -3.85 11.26 -1.19
N SER A 75 -3.80 10.23 -0.36
CA SER A 75 -3.42 10.37 1.05
C SER A 75 -1.97 9.90 1.26
N ASN A 76 -1.14 10.79 1.80
CA ASN A 76 0.25 10.45 2.12
C ASN A 76 0.37 9.63 3.43
N SER A 77 1.59 9.24 3.79
CA SER A 77 1.88 8.48 5.03
C SER A 77 1.41 9.21 6.31
N GLY A 78 1.45 10.54 6.31
CA GLY A 78 0.93 11.38 7.40
C GLY A 78 -0.61 11.48 7.44
N ARG A 79 -1.32 10.74 6.60
CA ARG A 79 -2.79 10.76 6.41
C ARG A 79 -3.34 12.01 5.74
N TRP A 80 -2.48 12.88 5.20
CA TRP A 80 -2.90 14.10 4.53
C TRP A 80 -3.49 13.75 3.17
N MET A 81 -4.82 13.86 3.07
CA MET A 81 -5.57 13.82 1.82
C MET A 81 -5.30 15.13 1.08
N GLN A 82 -4.56 15.03 -0.03
CA GLN A 82 -4.16 16.17 -0.84
C GLN A 82 -4.82 16.11 -2.20
N TRP A 83 -5.50 17.19 -2.57
CA TRP A 83 -6.10 17.34 -3.90
C TRP A 83 -5.04 17.72 -4.94
N ARG A 84 -5.12 17.11 -6.12
CA ARG A 84 -4.32 17.45 -7.30
C ARG A 84 -5.25 17.71 -8.48
N TYR A 85 -4.77 18.49 -9.43
CA TYR A 85 -5.52 18.92 -10.60
C TYR A 85 -4.90 18.31 -11.85
N GLN A 86 -5.74 18.09 -12.87
CA GLN A 86 -5.28 17.75 -14.19
C GLN A 86 -4.45 18.91 -14.77
N GLY A 87 -3.25 18.60 -15.27
CA GLY A 87 -2.43 19.50 -16.07
C GLY A 87 -2.68 19.24 -17.56
N PRO A 88 -1.89 18.36 -18.20
CA PRO A 88 -2.17 17.93 -19.57
C PRO A 88 -3.42 17.05 -19.66
N LYS A 89 -4.01 17.00 -20.85
CA LYS A 89 -5.02 15.98 -21.20
C LYS A 89 -4.37 14.58 -21.21
N PRO A 90 -5.11 13.49 -20.97
CA PRO A 90 -4.60 12.13 -21.08
C PRO A 90 -3.91 11.89 -22.43
N LEU A 91 -2.77 11.20 -22.39
CA LEU A 91 -1.99 10.91 -23.59
C LEU A 91 -2.72 9.90 -24.49
N GLY A 92 -2.83 10.24 -25.78
CA GLY A 92 -3.52 9.39 -26.76
C GLY A 92 -4.97 9.13 -26.35
N ASP A 93 -5.38 7.86 -26.39
CA ASP A 93 -6.71 7.42 -25.96
C ASP A 93 -6.72 6.84 -24.53
N SER A 94 -5.68 7.12 -23.73
CA SER A 94 -5.65 6.71 -22.33
C SER A 94 -6.75 7.42 -21.52
N ARG A 95 -7.21 6.78 -20.45
CA ARG A 95 -8.32 7.28 -19.62
C ARG A 95 -7.97 7.28 -18.14
N GLY A 96 -8.65 8.11 -17.36
CA GLY A 96 -8.56 8.02 -15.90
C GLY A 96 -9.10 6.69 -15.40
N ASP A 97 -8.50 6.10 -14.36
CA ASP A 97 -8.98 4.83 -13.79
C ASP A 97 -10.47 4.89 -13.42
N GLY A 98 -10.91 6.03 -12.86
CA GLY A 98 -12.32 6.26 -12.52
C GLY A 98 -13.25 6.17 -13.73
N GLU A 99 -12.85 6.72 -14.88
CA GLU A 99 -13.61 6.65 -16.13
C GLU A 99 -13.70 5.21 -16.65
N ILE A 100 -12.58 4.46 -16.60
CA ILE A 100 -12.54 3.06 -17.04
C ILE A 100 -13.47 2.21 -16.15
N ILE A 101 -13.39 2.36 -14.82
CA ILE A 101 -14.27 1.64 -13.87
C ILE A 101 -15.73 1.98 -14.13
N TYR A 102 -16.03 3.27 -14.24
CA TYR A 102 -17.39 3.77 -14.39
C TYR A 102 -18.03 3.27 -15.69
N GLU A 103 -17.31 3.34 -16.82
CA GLU A 103 -17.76 2.82 -18.11
C GLU A 103 -17.99 1.31 -18.10
N LEU A 104 -17.05 0.53 -17.54
CA LEU A 104 -17.20 -0.91 -17.43
C LEU A 104 -18.42 -1.28 -16.58
N ALA A 105 -18.63 -0.59 -15.47
CA ALA A 105 -19.78 -0.83 -14.60
C ALA A 105 -21.12 -0.51 -15.27
N GLN A 106 -21.21 0.61 -15.99
CA GLN A 106 -22.42 0.98 -16.74
C GLN A 106 -22.76 -0.05 -17.81
N LYS A 107 -21.76 -0.56 -18.54
CA LYS A 107 -21.96 -1.63 -19.54
C LYS A 107 -22.44 -2.93 -18.91
N VAL A 108 -21.86 -3.34 -17.78
CA VAL A 108 -22.32 -4.52 -17.04
C VAL A 108 -23.75 -4.33 -16.53
N ALA A 109 -24.07 -3.19 -15.93
CA ALA A 109 -25.43 -2.90 -15.45
C ALA A 109 -26.46 -2.91 -16.61
N ALA A 110 -26.10 -2.36 -17.77
CA ALA A 110 -26.95 -2.39 -18.96
C ALA A 110 -27.24 -3.83 -19.45
N LEU A 111 -26.22 -4.71 -19.43
CA LEU A 111 -26.40 -6.13 -19.75
C LEU A 111 -27.34 -6.81 -18.75
N TYR A 112 -27.11 -6.63 -17.45
CA TYR A 112 -27.99 -7.20 -16.41
C TYR A 112 -29.43 -6.70 -16.52
N LYS A 113 -29.64 -5.43 -16.90
CA LYS A 113 -30.97 -4.86 -17.12
C LYS A 113 -31.68 -5.48 -18.33
N LYS A 114 -30.94 -5.76 -19.41
CA LYS A 114 -31.48 -6.30 -20.65
C LYS A 114 -31.71 -7.81 -20.59
N GLU A 115 -30.75 -8.54 -20.02
CA GLU A 115 -30.64 -10.00 -20.12
C GLU A 115 -31.01 -10.70 -18.80
N GLY A 116 -31.17 -9.95 -17.71
CA GLY A 116 -31.28 -10.53 -16.38
C GLY A 116 -29.95 -11.12 -15.92
N GLY A 117 -30.01 -12.11 -15.03
CA GLY A 117 -28.82 -12.77 -14.51
C GLY A 117 -29.02 -13.27 -13.08
N VAL A 118 -27.99 -13.90 -12.52
CA VAL A 118 -27.98 -14.31 -11.12
C VAL A 118 -27.85 -13.06 -10.25
N LEU A 119 -28.78 -12.89 -9.29
CA LEU A 119 -28.74 -11.83 -8.28
C LEU A 119 -28.47 -10.42 -8.89
N PRO A 120 -29.38 -9.89 -9.74
CA PRO A 120 -29.16 -8.61 -10.41
C PRO A 120 -29.25 -7.40 -9.47
N GLY A 121 -29.92 -7.55 -8.32
CA GLY A 121 -30.21 -6.46 -7.38
C GLY A 121 -28.99 -5.63 -6.96
N PRO A 122 -27.88 -6.23 -6.49
CA PRO A 122 -26.66 -5.51 -6.14
C PRO A 122 -25.99 -4.79 -7.33
N VAL A 123 -26.06 -5.35 -8.53
CA VAL A 123 -25.48 -4.73 -9.74
C VAL A 123 -26.28 -3.51 -10.15
N LEU A 124 -27.61 -3.64 -10.19
CA LEU A 124 -28.53 -2.58 -10.62
C LEU A 124 -28.81 -1.53 -9.51
N GLY A 125 -28.66 -1.91 -8.25
CA GLY A 125 -28.90 -1.05 -7.08
C GLY A 125 -27.71 -0.16 -6.70
N MET A 126 -26.56 -0.32 -7.35
CA MET A 126 -25.39 0.53 -7.10
C MET A 126 -25.65 1.97 -7.54
N ASN A 127 -25.38 2.94 -6.67
CA ASN A 127 -25.65 4.35 -6.92
C ASN A 127 -24.53 5.04 -7.74
N TRP A 128 -24.39 4.64 -9.01
CA TRP A 128 -23.40 5.22 -9.92
C TRP A 128 -23.61 6.73 -10.16
N ALA A 129 -24.85 7.21 -10.12
CA ALA A 129 -25.18 8.63 -10.30
C ALA A 129 -24.56 9.55 -9.22
N ALA A 130 -24.16 9.00 -8.06
CA ALA A 130 -23.44 9.74 -7.04
C ALA A 130 -21.91 9.84 -7.28
N MET A 131 -21.39 9.21 -8.34
CA MET A 131 -19.96 9.19 -8.68
C MET A 131 -19.65 9.80 -10.06
N GLY A 132 -20.66 10.12 -10.85
CA GLY A 132 -20.50 10.60 -12.22
C GLY A 132 -21.78 11.20 -12.80
N ASP A 133 -21.77 11.45 -14.10
CA ASP A 133 -22.95 11.81 -14.89
C ASP A 133 -22.91 11.10 -16.24
N GLY A 134 -23.97 10.40 -16.60
CA GLY A 134 -24.03 9.62 -17.84
C GLY A 134 -22.88 8.62 -17.96
N HIS A 135 -21.90 8.95 -18.81
CA HIS A 135 -20.69 8.18 -19.16
C HIS A 135 -19.38 8.81 -18.64
N GLU A 136 -19.47 9.83 -17.77
CA GLU A 136 -18.33 10.58 -17.26
C GLU A 136 -18.19 10.41 -15.74
N PHE A 137 -16.98 10.06 -15.30
CA PHE A 137 -16.64 9.98 -13.88
C PHE A 137 -16.36 11.37 -13.30
N ASP A 138 -16.85 11.65 -12.10
CA ASP A 138 -16.67 12.93 -11.41
C ASP A 138 -15.98 12.72 -10.06
N SER A 139 -14.73 13.20 -9.98
CA SER A 139 -13.88 13.09 -8.79
C SER A 139 -14.45 13.86 -7.60
N HIS A 140 -15.11 15.00 -7.82
CA HIS A 140 -15.72 15.81 -6.77
C HIS A 140 -16.99 15.16 -6.22
N LYS A 141 -17.89 14.66 -7.08
CA LYS A 141 -19.07 13.89 -6.65
C LYS A 141 -18.66 12.68 -5.83
N THR A 142 -17.68 11.92 -6.32
CA THR A 142 -17.14 10.75 -5.62
C THR A 142 -16.53 11.13 -4.27
N ALA A 143 -15.72 12.19 -4.19
CA ALA A 143 -15.14 12.65 -2.93
C ALA A 143 -16.20 13.14 -1.93
N ARG A 144 -17.27 13.79 -2.41
CA ARG A 144 -18.42 14.20 -1.59
C ARG A 144 -19.24 13.02 -1.08
N LEU A 145 -19.40 11.98 -1.88
CA LEU A 145 -20.00 10.71 -1.46
C LEU A 145 -19.12 10.00 -0.41
N ILE A 146 -17.81 9.98 -0.62
CA ILE A 146 -16.83 9.43 0.34
C ILE A 146 -16.93 10.16 1.68
N ASN A 147 -17.01 11.50 1.67
CA ASN A 147 -17.31 12.28 2.87
C ASN A 147 -18.65 11.88 3.49
N GLY A 148 -19.73 11.97 2.72
CA GLY A 148 -21.08 11.67 3.16
C GLY A 148 -22.03 12.88 3.19
N TYR A 149 -23.32 12.64 2.99
CA TYR A 149 -24.39 13.64 3.00
C TYR A 149 -25.68 13.11 3.64
N TYR A 150 -26.58 14.01 4.04
CA TYR A 150 -27.89 13.66 4.58
C TYR A 150 -28.86 13.18 3.48
N THR A 151 -29.47 12.00 3.63
CA THR A 151 -30.39 11.41 2.62
C THR A 151 -31.80 11.99 2.67
N ARG A 152 -32.14 12.64 3.80
CA ARG A 152 -33.41 13.30 4.10
C ARG A 152 -33.15 14.49 5.03
N ASP A 153 -34.15 15.34 5.23
CA ASP A 153 -34.08 16.37 6.27
C ASP A 153 -33.99 15.70 7.65
N VAL A 154 -33.11 16.23 8.51
CA VAL A 154 -32.81 15.69 9.83
C VAL A 154 -32.81 16.82 10.84
N GLU A 155 -33.66 16.69 11.86
CA GLU A 155 -33.71 17.62 12.97
C GLU A 155 -32.88 17.11 14.15
N VAL A 156 -32.07 18.01 14.75
CA VAL A 156 -31.20 17.70 15.88
C VAL A 156 -31.39 18.74 16.95
N LYS A 157 -31.94 18.30 18.09
CA LYS A 157 -32.04 19.13 19.29
C LYS A 157 -30.64 19.38 19.85
N GLN A 158 -30.28 20.65 19.98
CA GLN A 158 -29.02 21.10 20.55
C GLN A 158 -29.10 21.15 22.09
N PRO A 159 -27.96 21.18 22.79
CA PRO A 159 -27.93 21.28 24.25
C PRO A 159 -28.64 22.52 24.82
N ASP A 160 -28.68 23.61 24.05
CA ASP A 160 -29.40 24.86 24.41
C ASP A 160 -30.91 24.81 24.16
N GLY A 161 -31.42 23.67 23.67
CA GLY A 161 -32.83 23.46 23.36
C GLY A 161 -33.25 23.89 21.95
N SER A 162 -32.37 24.56 21.19
CA SER A 162 -32.65 24.89 19.79
C SER A 162 -32.68 23.65 18.90
N VAL A 163 -33.37 23.72 17.75
CA VAL A 163 -33.40 22.64 16.76
C VAL A 163 -32.57 23.06 15.56
N LYS A 164 -31.52 22.28 15.27
CA LYS A 164 -30.74 22.41 14.05
C LYS A 164 -31.31 21.47 13.00
N VAL A 165 -31.68 22.01 11.85
CA VAL A 165 -32.17 21.22 10.72
C VAL A 165 -31.04 21.06 9.71
N PHE A 166 -30.64 19.82 9.45
CA PHE A 166 -29.77 19.45 8.33
C PHE A 166 -30.63 19.07 7.15
N LYS A 167 -30.35 19.65 5.99
CA LYS A 167 -31.18 19.46 4.80
C LYS A 167 -30.73 18.25 3.97
N LYS A 168 -31.67 17.60 3.29
CA LYS A 168 -31.36 16.57 2.30
C LYS A 168 -30.30 17.06 1.32
N GLY A 169 -29.26 16.27 1.08
CA GLY A 169 -28.13 16.57 0.19
C GLY A 169 -27.02 17.41 0.83
N GLN A 170 -27.22 17.94 2.03
CA GLN A 170 -26.16 18.66 2.77
C GLN A 170 -25.04 17.69 3.15
N GLN A 171 -23.78 18.12 3.01
CA GLN A 171 -22.62 17.33 3.45
C GLN A 171 -22.60 17.17 4.97
N VAL A 172 -22.19 15.99 5.44
CA VAL A 172 -21.95 15.72 6.87
C VAL A 172 -20.61 16.35 7.26
N ALA A 173 -20.60 17.12 8.36
CA ALA A 173 -19.47 17.97 8.74
C ALA A 173 -18.32 17.21 9.42
N ALA A 174 -18.63 16.11 10.11
CA ALA A 174 -17.69 15.20 10.76
C ALA A 174 -18.36 13.85 11.06
N PHE A 175 -17.58 12.78 11.20
CA PHE A 175 -18.13 11.44 11.42
C PHE A 175 -19.02 11.26 12.67
N PRO A 176 -18.92 12.03 13.78
CA PRO A 176 -19.87 11.89 14.89
C PRO A 176 -21.32 12.25 14.54
N ASP A 177 -21.53 12.96 13.42
CA ASP A 177 -22.87 13.32 12.93
C ASP A 177 -23.48 12.22 12.02
N LEU A 178 -22.73 11.16 11.70
CA LEU A 178 -23.24 10.01 10.95
C LEU A 178 -24.24 9.21 11.79
N ARG A 179 -25.23 8.61 11.11
CA ARG A 179 -26.34 7.88 11.73
C ARG A 179 -26.52 6.48 11.17
N ASP A 180 -27.06 5.60 11.99
CA ASP A 180 -27.37 4.20 11.69
C ASP A 180 -28.81 3.98 11.20
N ASP A 181 -29.64 5.03 11.16
CA ASP A 181 -31.04 5.03 10.70
C ASP A 181 -31.19 5.27 9.18
N GLY A 182 -30.07 5.29 8.45
CA GLY A 182 -30.02 5.57 7.02
C GLY A 182 -30.24 7.05 6.65
N SER A 183 -30.26 7.98 7.61
CA SER A 183 -30.40 9.42 7.32
C SER A 183 -29.13 10.05 6.75
N THR A 184 -28.01 9.33 6.76
CA THR A 184 -26.71 9.78 6.25
C THR A 184 -26.07 8.73 5.37
N THR A 185 -25.36 9.17 4.33
CA THR A 185 -24.38 8.36 3.60
C THR A 185 -22.98 8.68 4.09
N SER A 186 -22.03 7.77 3.89
CA SER A 186 -20.59 8.05 3.90
C SER A 186 -19.87 6.87 3.25
N GLY A 187 -19.21 7.10 2.11
CA GLY A 187 -18.44 6.05 1.44
C GLY A 187 -17.21 5.64 2.25
N ASN A 188 -16.67 6.54 3.07
CA ASN A 188 -15.65 6.22 4.06
C ASN A 188 -15.72 7.18 5.25
N TRP A 189 -16.17 6.68 6.41
CA TRP A 189 -16.40 7.49 7.60
C TRP A 189 -15.15 8.26 8.08
N VAL A 190 -13.94 7.73 7.91
CA VAL A 190 -12.72 8.45 8.35
C VAL A 190 -12.48 9.71 7.54
N TYR A 191 -13.03 9.80 6.32
CA TYR A 191 -12.99 10.97 5.45
C TYR A 191 -14.16 11.94 5.66
N CYS A 192 -15.13 11.60 6.51
CA CYS A 192 -16.24 12.49 6.85
C CYS A 192 -15.69 13.71 7.60
N GLY A 193 -15.82 14.87 6.96
CA GLY A 193 -15.18 16.12 7.34
C GLY A 193 -14.10 16.59 6.36
N SER A 194 -13.79 15.84 5.30
CA SER A 194 -12.88 16.27 4.23
C SER A 194 -13.56 17.17 3.19
N TYR A 195 -14.88 17.05 3.03
CA TYR A 195 -15.68 17.80 2.07
C TYR A 195 -17.02 18.24 2.66
N VAL A 196 -17.14 19.50 3.11
CA VAL A 196 -18.20 19.91 4.06
C VAL A 196 -19.12 21.03 3.60
N ASP A 197 -18.87 21.63 2.44
CA ASP A 197 -19.69 22.71 1.88
C ASP A 197 -20.36 22.23 0.57
N ALA A 198 -21.49 22.83 0.23
CA ALA A 198 -22.16 22.65 -1.05
C ALA A 198 -21.37 23.30 -2.19
N ASP A 199 -20.66 24.41 -1.92
CA ASP A 199 -19.74 25.04 -2.86
C ASP A 199 -18.49 24.17 -3.00
N ALA A 200 -18.33 23.55 -4.17
CA ALA A 200 -17.22 22.65 -4.42
C ALA A 200 -15.85 23.31 -4.23
N ALA A 201 -15.72 24.60 -4.53
CA ALA A 201 -14.46 25.35 -4.43
C ALA A 201 -14.09 25.68 -2.98
N LYS A 202 -15.08 25.75 -2.07
CA LYS A 202 -14.87 26.12 -0.66
C LYS A 202 -14.95 24.92 0.29
N GLY A 203 -15.72 23.90 -0.09
CA GLY A 203 -16.00 22.73 0.74
C GLY A 203 -14.88 21.70 0.77
N ASN A 204 -14.05 21.65 -0.28
CA ASN A 204 -12.98 20.67 -0.40
C ASN A 204 -11.78 21.05 0.48
N ARG A 205 -11.69 20.45 1.67
CA ARG A 205 -10.59 20.75 2.59
C ARG A 205 -9.25 20.17 2.11
N ALA A 206 -9.26 19.08 1.33
CA ALA A 206 -8.06 18.51 0.74
C ALA A 206 -7.38 19.44 -0.28
N ALA A 207 -8.13 20.40 -0.84
CA ALA A 207 -7.64 21.40 -1.78
C ALA A 207 -7.02 22.64 -1.10
N LYS A 208 -7.08 22.75 0.23
CA LYS A 208 -6.51 23.90 0.95
C LYS A 208 -4.99 23.99 0.77
N ARG A 209 -4.49 25.22 0.59
CA ARG A 209 -3.05 25.52 0.40
C ARG A 209 -2.53 26.61 1.34
N SER A 210 -3.25 26.90 2.43
CA SER A 210 -2.81 27.91 3.40
C SER A 210 -1.70 27.35 4.29
N LYS A 211 -0.66 28.16 4.51
CA LYS A 211 0.46 27.84 5.40
C LYS A 211 0.29 28.51 6.79
N GLU A 212 -0.82 29.19 7.01
CA GLU A 212 -1.10 29.89 8.26
C GLU A 212 -1.13 28.93 9.44
N GLN A 213 -0.45 29.33 10.51
CA GLN A 213 -0.27 28.60 11.74
C GLN A 213 -0.22 29.57 12.92
N THR A 214 -0.70 29.15 14.08
CA THR A 214 -0.35 29.81 15.34
C THR A 214 1.14 29.57 15.67
N PRO A 215 1.77 30.37 16.54
CA PRO A 215 3.15 30.13 16.95
C PRO A 215 3.38 28.71 17.50
N ALA A 216 2.43 28.19 18.29
CA ALA A 216 2.51 26.84 18.83
C ALA A 216 2.41 25.76 17.74
N GLN A 217 1.55 25.93 16.74
CA GLN A 217 1.45 25.01 15.59
C GLN A 217 2.73 25.02 14.75
N ALA A 218 3.30 26.21 14.50
CA ALA A 218 4.53 26.36 13.73
C ALA A 218 5.74 25.73 14.44
N ASN A 219 5.77 25.77 15.77
CA ASN A 219 6.85 25.20 16.58
C ASN A 219 7.02 23.66 16.41
N VAL A 220 5.95 22.95 16.02
CA VAL A 220 5.98 21.51 15.72
C VAL A 220 5.60 21.18 14.27
N GLY A 221 5.38 22.20 13.43
CA GLY A 221 5.12 22.05 11.99
C GLY A 221 3.81 21.33 11.63
N LEU A 222 2.68 21.66 12.30
CA LEU A 222 1.41 20.95 12.07
C LEU A 222 0.74 21.26 10.72
N TYR A 223 0.85 22.50 10.25
CA TYR A 223 0.18 23.03 9.05
C TYR A 223 -1.30 22.61 8.92
N PRO A 224 -2.17 22.88 9.91
CA PRO A 224 -3.55 22.38 9.93
C PRO A 224 -4.42 22.94 8.78
N ASN A 225 -3.99 24.04 8.15
CA ASN A 225 -4.66 24.68 7.03
C ASN A 225 -4.09 24.29 5.65
N TRP A 226 -3.10 23.39 5.61
CA TRP A 226 -2.59 22.79 4.38
C TRP A 226 -3.23 21.42 4.17
N SER A 227 -4.01 21.27 3.09
CA SER A 227 -4.84 20.10 2.81
C SER A 227 -5.71 19.70 4.01
N TRP A 228 -5.96 18.41 4.19
CA TRP A 228 -6.71 17.87 5.33
C TRP A 228 -6.23 16.47 5.69
N ALA A 229 -6.09 16.16 6.98
CA ALA A 229 -5.69 14.82 7.44
C ALA A 229 -6.87 14.06 8.08
N TRP A 230 -7.06 12.78 7.78
CA TRP A 230 -8.00 11.96 8.56
C TRP A 230 -7.31 11.45 9.84
N PRO A 231 -8.02 11.26 10.96
CA PRO A 231 -9.43 11.64 11.17
C PRO A 231 -9.59 13.11 11.58
N VAL A 232 -10.60 13.79 11.02
CA VAL A 232 -11.04 15.17 11.38
C VAL A 232 -9.92 16.21 11.58
N ASN A 233 -8.89 16.15 10.75
CA ASN A 233 -7.70 17.01 10.74
C ASN A 233 -6.74 16.85 11.93
N ARG A 234 -6.83 15.76 12.69
CA ARG A 234 -5.87 15.39 13.73
C ARG A 234 -4.52 15.04 13.09
N ARG A 235 -3.55 15.96 13.19
CA ARG A 235 -2.24 15.81 12.53
C ARG A 235 -1.39 14.79 13.26
N VAL A 236 -1.43 14.80 14.60
CA VAL A 236 -0.81 13.79 15.46
C VAL A 236 -1.91 13.01 16.18
N ILE A 237 -2.08 11.73 15.83
CA ILE A 237 -2.99 10.83 16.55
C ILE A 237 -2.42 10.49 17.93
N TYR A 238 -3.32 10.13 18.85
CA TYR A 238 -3.04 9.83 20.26
C TYR A 238 -2.42 11.02 21.01
N ASN A 239 -2.61 12.26 20.53
CA ASN A 239 -2.01 13.46 21.11
C ASN A 239 -2.45 13.75 22.56
N ARG A 240 -3.52 13.13 23.07
CA ARG A 240 -3.86 13.14 24.50
C ARG A 240 -2.77 12.53 25.38
N ALA A 241 -2.00 11.57 24.88
CA ALA A 241 -0.86 11.00 25.60
C ALA A 241 0.35 11.95 25.68
N SER A 242 0.31 13.11 25.01
CA SER A 242 1.38 14.12 25.07
C SER A 242 1.28 15.08 26.27
N VAL A 243 0.19 14.98 27.04
CA VAL A 243 -0.11 15.81 28.21
C VAL A 243 -0.35 14.96 29.44
N ASP A 244 -0.18 15.55 30.62
CA ASP A 244 -0.60 14.93 31.87
C ASP A 244 -2.13 14.99 32.07
N ALA A 245 -2.61 14.43 33.20
CA ALA A 245 -4.03 14.39 33.53
C ALA A 245 -4.67 15.78 33.73
N THR A 246 -3.87 16.85 33.89
CA THR A 246 -4.34 18.24 33.98
C THR A 246 -4.34 18.94 32.62
N GLY A 247 -3.80 18.29 31.58
CA GLY A 247 -3.71 18.81 30.23
C GLY A 247 -2.44 19.62 29.97
N LYS A 248 -1.45 19.54 30.86
CA LYS A 248 -0.16 20.21 30.70
C LYS A 248 0.78 19.35 29.84
N PRO A 249 1.46 19.92 28.83
CA PRO A 249 2.38 19.17 27.97
C PRO A 249 3.55 18.56 28.74
N TYR A 250 3.85 17.28 28.52
CA TYR A 250 5.06 16.65 29.04
C TYR A 250 6.35 17.23 28.45
N ALA A 251 6.27 17.71 27.20
CA ALA A 251 7.39 18.35 26.50
C ALA A 251 7.00 19.78 26.05
N PRO A 252 7.01 20.79 26.95
CA PRO A 252 6.49 22.13 26.67
C PRO A 252 7.12 22.83 25.46
N LYS A 253 8.41 22.60 25.19
CA LYS A 253 9.13 23.18 24.03
C LYS A 253 8.71 22.57 22.68
N LYS A 254 7.89 21.52 22.67
CA LYS A 254 7.35 20.84 21.50
C LYS A 254 5.94 20.34 21.77
N ALA A 255 5.14 21.17 22.44
CA ALA A 255 3.76 20.85 22.78
C ALA A 255 2.94 20.60 21.51
N VAL A 256 2.23 19.48 21.49
CA VAL A 256 1.32 19.09 20.39
C VAL A 256 -0.14 19.35 20.76
N LEU A 257 -0.42 19.33 22.07
CA LEU A 257 -1.73 19.55 22.65
C LEU A 257 -1.55 20.27 23.98
N GLU A 258 -2.46 21.17 24.32
CA GLU A 258 -2.48 21.85 25.63
C GLU A 258 -3.92 22.17 26.02
N TRP A 259 -4.24 22.07 27.32
CA TRP A 259 -5.54 22.47 27.83
C TRP A 259 -5.57 23.95 28.22
N ASN A 260 -6.47 24.70 27.57
CA ASN A 260 -6.77 26.07 27.93
C ASN A 260 -7.94 26.09 28.91
N ALA A 261 -7.62 26.22 30.20
CA ALA A 261 -8.61 26.20 31.28
C ALA A 261 -9.62 27.36 31.18
N ALA A 262 -9.19 28.55 30.74
CA ALA A 262 -10.07 29.71 30.60
C ALA A 262 -11.10 29.51 29.49
N GLY A 263 -10.68 28.93 28.36
CA GLY A 263 -11.56 28.62 27.22
C GLY A 263 -12.28 27.26 27.32
N LYS A 264 -11.98 26.45 28.34
CA LYS A 264 -12.43 25.06 28.49
C LYS A 264 -12.27 24.25 27.19
N LYS A 265 -11.11 24.37 26.55
CA LYS A 265 -10.83 23.76 25.24
C LYS A 265 -9.38 23.28 25.13
N TRP A 266 -9.16 22.38 24.18
CA TRP A 266 -7.83 22.00 23.74
C TRP A 266 -7.32 22.97 22.66
N ASP A 267 -6.06 23.38 22.77
CA ASP A 267 -5.38 24.24 21.79
C ASP A 267 -4.21 23.46 21.13
N ILE A 268 -3.59 24.07 20.10
CA ILE A 268 -2.49 23.55 19.26
C ILE A 268 -2.95 22.63 18.10
N ASP A 269 -3.05 21.31 18.29
CA ASP A 269 -3.62 20.36 17.33
C ASP A 269 -5.11 20.08 17.65
N ILE A 270 -5.83 19.45 16.71
CA ILE A 270 -7.16 18.91 17.01
C ILE A 270 -7.02 17.75 17.99
N VAL A 271 -7.72 17.81 19.12
CA VAL A 271 -7.66 16.74 20.13
C VAL A 271 -8.14 15.39 19.58
N ASP A 272 -7.36 14.34 19.84
CA ASP A 272 -7.73 12.97 19.54
C ASP A 272 -8.61 12.36 20.63
N GLY A 273 -9.91 12.70 20.56
CA GLY A 273 -10.89 12.33 21.57
C GLY A 273 -11.29 13.52 22.43
N GLY A 274 -12.58 13.87 22.41
CA GLY A 274 -13.12 15.00 23.17
C GLY A 274 -13.00 14.84 24.69
N GLY A 275 -13.65 15.72 25.44
CA GLY A 275 -13.66 15.67 26.90
C GLY A 275 -12.48 16.39 27.57
N ALA A 276 -12.69 16.74 28.83
CA ALA A 276 -11.75 17.46 29.67
C ALA A 276 -10.46 16.64 29.92
N PRO A 277 -9.38 17.28 30.41
CA PRO A 277 -8.19 16.57 30.88
C PRO A 277 -8.55 15.53 31.94
N GLY A 278 -7.89 14.36 31.89
CA GLY A 278 -8.10 13.26 32.85
C GLY A 278 -9.42 12.50 32.72
N ALA A 279 -10.40 13.00 31.95
CA ALA A 279 -11.73 12.38 31.85
C ALA A 279 -11.81 11.16 30.92
N ILE A 280 -10.91 11.07 29.94
CA ILE A 280 -10.89 9.99 28.93
C ILE A 280 -9.45 9.51 28.75
N HIS A 281 -9.28 8.20 28.69
CA HIS A 281 -8.01 7.56 28.32
C HIS A 281 -7.57 7.96 26.90
N PRO A 282 -6.25 8.01 26.62
CA PRO A 282 -5.75 8.68 25.42
C PRO A 282 -5.89 7.90 24.10
N PHE A 283 -6.20 6.59 24.13
CA PHE A 283 -6.30 5.75 22.92
C PHE A 283 -7.75 5.40 22.59
N ILE A 284 -8.53 6.37 22.10
CA ILE A 284 -10.00 6.26 21.95
C ILE A 284 -10.52 5.17 21.01
N MET A 285 -9.65 4.60 20.17
CA MET A 285 -10.02 3.50 19.26
C MET A 285 -9.85 2.14 19.91
N GLN A 286 -9.21 2.07 21.09
CA GLN A 286 -9.06 0.85 21.86
C GLN A 286 -10.23 0.67 22.82
N VAL A 287 -10.62 -0.59 23.03
CA VAL A 287 -11.76 -0.95 23.88
C VAL A 287 -11.56 -0.49 25.33
N ASP A 288 -10.33 -0.61 25.84
CA ASP A 288 -9.94 -0.17 27.19
C ASP A 288 -9.38 1.26 27.24
N GLY A 289 -9.15 1.87 26.07
CA GLY A 289 -8.58 3.21 25.94
C GLY A 289 -7.06 3.30 26.13
N LEU A 290 -6.33 2.18 26.23
CA LEU A 290 -4.92 2.14 26.61
C LEU A 290 -3.98 1.72 25.45
N GLY A 291 -2.70 2.07 25.59
CA GLY A 291 -1.66 1.53 24.73
C GLY A 291 -1.34 0.09 25.12
N ALA A 292 -1.53 -0.85 24.20
CA ALA A 292 -1.39 -2.28 24.49
C ALA A 292 0.08 -2.71 24.53
N PHE A 293 0.62 -2.96 25.72
CA PHE A 293 1.88 -3.72 25.89
C PHE A 293 1.66 -5.22 25.72
N TYR A 294 0.53 -5.73 26.19
CA TYR A 294 0.04 -7.08 25.98
C TYR A 294 -1.08 -7.02 24.93
N GLY A 295 -0.87 -7.66 23.77
CA GLY A 295 -1.74 -7.54 22.59
C GLY A 295 -2.41 -8.86 22.19
N PRO A 296 -3.48 -9.32 22.86
CA PRO A 296 -4.05 -10.66 22.69
C PRO A 296 -4.76 -10.90 21.36
N GLY A 297 -4.81 -9.91 20.47
CA GLY A 297 -5.46 -10.01 19.16
C GLY A 297 -4.56 -10.52 18.03
N LEU A 298 -3.28 -10.80 18.29
CA LEU A 298 -2.33 -11.31 17.30
C LEU A 298 -2.35 -12.84 17.23
N ASN A 299 -2.18 -13.40 16.03
CA ASN A 299 -2.23 -14.84 15.81
C ASN A 299 -1.04 -15.59 16.43
N ASP A 300 0.08 -14.91 16.59
CA ASP A 300 1.37 -15.44 17.04
C ASP A 300 1.71 -15.11 18.50
N GLY A 301 0.75 -14.56 19.24
CA GLY A 301 0.83 -14.39 20.69
C GLY A 301 0.75 -12.94 21.14
N PRO A 302 0.50 -12.72 22.45
CA PRO A 302 0.25 -11.38 22.97
C PRO A 302 1.51 -10.56 23.23
N PHE A 303 2.69 -11.20 23.17
CA PHE A 303 3.99 -10.55 23.23
C PHE A 303 4.82 -11.02 22.03
N PRO A 304 5.67 -10.14 21.47
CA PRO A 304 6.62 -10.56 20.45
C PRO A 304 7.57 -11.62 21.00
N GLU A 305 7.76 -12.69 20.24
CA GLU A 305 8.71 -13.77 20.51
C GLU A 305 9.61 -13.96 19.28
N TYR A 306 10.87 -14.34 19.51
CA TYR A 306 11.80 -14.60 18.42
C TYR A 306 11.54 -15.96 17.78
N TYR A 307 11.42 -15.97 16.46
CA TYR A 307 11.44 -17.16 15.63
C TYR A 307 12.35 -16.94 14.41
N GLU A 308 13.04 -17.98 13.96
CA GLU A 308 13.77 -17.96 12.70
C GLU A 308 12.81 -17.91 11.49
N PRO A 309 13.16 -17.19 10.41
CA PRO A 309 12.41 -17.22 9.16
C PRO A 309 12.24 -18.65 8.62
N LEU A 310 11.19 -18.90 7.84
CA LEU A 310 10.87 -20.25 7.34
C LEU A 310 11.93 -20.85 6.41
N GLU A 311 12.83 -20.03 5.86
CA GLU A 311 14.08 -20.48 5.28
C GLU A 311 15.22 -19.80 6.04
N CYS A 312 16.15 -20.59 6.57
CA CYS A 312 17.24 -20.07 7.40
C CYS A 312 18.50 -20.94 7.29
N PRO A 313 19.68 -20.38 7.60
CA PRO A 313 20.93 -21.12 7.61
C PRO A 313 21.18 -21.90 8.91
N VAL A 314 20.34 -21.71 9.94
CA VAL A 314 20.50 -22.34 11.26
C VAL A 314 19.38 -23.34 11.57
N THR A 315 19.65 -24.29 12.47
CA THR A 315 18.67 -25.31 12.89
C THR A 315 18.09 -25.06 14.28
N THR A 316 18.63 -24.09 15.02
CA THR A 316 18.23 -23.75 16.40
C THR A 316 18.42 -22.26 16.65
N HIS A 317 17.74 -21.72 17.67
CA HIS A 317 18.01 -20.41 18.25
C HIS A 317 18.01 -20.53 19.79
N PRO A 318 18.59 -19.57 20.54
CA PRO A 318 18.83 -19.75 21.97
C PRO A 318 17.62 -19.45 22.88
N PHE A 319 16.53 -18.91 22.34
CA PHE A 319 15.41 -18.41 23.14
C PHE A 319 14.35 -19.47 23.45
N SER A 320 14.14 -20.43 22.54
CA SER A 320 13.12 -21.46 22.69
C SER A 320 13.48 -22.74 21.91
N LYS A 321 12.66 -23.79 22.06
CA LYS A 321 12.76 -25.03 21.25
C LYS A 321 11.98 -24.95 19.93
N VAL A 322 11.25 -23.86 19.70
CA VAL A 322 10.37 -23.67 18.54
C VAL A 322 11.11 -22.82 17.51
N LEU A 323 11.70 -23.47 16.49
CA LEU A 323 12.56 -22.79 15.52
C LEU A 323 11.83 -21.69 14.73
N HIS A 324 10.71 -22.04 14.12
CA HIS A 324 9.94 -21.14 13.26
C HIS A 324 8.61 -20.78 13.90
N ASN A 325 8.04 -19.64 13.47
CA ASN A 325 6.74 -19.21 13.96
C ASN A 325 5.70 -20.33 13.77
N PRO A 326 5.08 -20.82 14.86
CA PRO A 326 4.20 -22.00 14.81
C PRO A 326 2.89 -21.75 14.05
N THR A 327 2.57 -20.49 13.76
CA THR A 327 1.34 -20.07 13.08
C THR A 327 1.56 -19.61 11.64
N ALA A 328 2.81 -19.58 11.15
CA ALA A 328 3.13 -19.10 9.82
C ALA A 328 2.37 -19.84 8.71
N LEU A 329 1.92 -19.11 7.69
CA LEU A 329 1.15 -19.69 6.60
C LEU A 329 2.04 -20.51 5.68
N LYS A 330 1.63 -21.76 5.43
CA LYS A 330 2.28 -22.70 4.52
C LYS A 330 1.34 -23.11 3.41
N PHE A 331 1.84 -23.13 2.18
CA PHE A 331 1.07 -23.49 0.99
C PHE A 331 1.56 -24.83 0.43
N GLU A 332 0.61 -25.64 -0.01
CA GLU A 332 0.91 -26.94 -0.64
C GLU A 332 1.84 -26.76 -1.85
N GLY A 333 2.84 -27.64 -1.95
CA GLY A 333 3.83 -27.65 -3.02
C GLY A 333 4.92 -26.58 -2.93
N GLU A 334 4.90 -25.70 -1.91
CA GLU A 334 5.99 -24.76 -1.66
C GLU A 334 7.16 -25.48 -0.98
N LYS A 335 8.37 -25.38 -1.56
CA LYS A 335 9.59 -25.94 -0.97
C LYS A 335 10.24 -24.90 -0.06
N HIS A 336 10.74 -25.32 1.09
CA HIS A 336 11.51 -24.49 2.02
C HIS A 336 12.95 -24.97 2.05
N ASN A 337 13.93 -24.07 1.89
CA ASN A 337 15.34 -24.42 2.05
C ASN A 337 15.75 -24.13 3.50
N VAL A 338 15.46 -25.05 4.41
CA VAL A 338 16.02 -24.99 5.76
C VAL A 338 17.34 -25.75 5.74
N CYS A 339 18.46 -25.04 5.93
CA CYS A 339 19.80 -25.61 5.90
C CYS A 339 20.11 -26.48 4.65
N ASP A 340 19.52 -26.16 3.49
CA ASP A 340 19.87 -26.86 2.24
C ASP A 340 21.27 -26.44 1.79
N PRO A 341 22.28 -27.33 1.81
CA PRO A 341 23.66 -26.95 1.51
C PRO A 341 23.86 -26.48 0.07
N ARG A 342 22.88 -26.71 -0.82
CA ARG A 342 22.91 -26.20 -2.19
C ARG A 342 22.65 -24.69 -2.23
N PHE A 343 22.00 -24.12 -1.23
CA PHE A 343 21.61 -22.70 -1.17
C PHE A 343 22.11 -22.09 0.16
N PRO A 344 23.43 -21.94 0.34
CA PRO A 344 24.02 -21.65 1.64
C PRO A 344 23.97 -20.16 2.05
N PHE A 345 23.49 -19.27 1.19
CA PHE A 345 23.55 -17.82 1.42
C PHE A 345 22.16 -17.24 1.66
N VAL A 346 22.07 -16.31 2.59
CA VAL A 346 20.86 -15.51 2.79
C VAL A 346 20.78 -14.49 1.65
N CYS A 347 19.61 -14.33 1.06
CA CYS A 347 19.33 -13.29 0.10
C CYS A 347 18.21 -12.39 0.61
N THR A 348 18.36 -11.10 0.36
CA THR A 348 17.37 -10.08 0.67
C THR A 348 17.03 -9.26 -0.56
N THR A 349 15.82 -8.71 -0.58
CA THR A 349 15.41 -7.72 -1.60
C THR A 349 15.15 -6.35 -1.00
N TYR A 350 15.61 -5.31 -1.69
CA TYR A 350 15.41 -3.91 -1.28
C TYR A 350 15.29 -2.99 -2.49
N ARG A 351 15.23 -1.69 -2.22
CA ARG A 351 15.02 -0.66 -3.22
C ARG A 351 16.27 0.18 -3.40
N VAL A 352 16.40 0.79 -4.57
CA VAL A 352 17.29 1.93 -4.84
C VAL A 352 16.47 3.17 -5.10
N THR A 353 17.09 4.34 -5.01
CA THR A 353 16.40 5.64 -5.11
C THR A 353 15.77 5.85 -6.48
N GLU A 354 16.44 5.35 -7.52
CA GLU A 354 16.19 5.61 -8.94
C GLU A 354 15.06 4.74 -9.52
N HIS A 355 14.56 3.76 -8.77
CA HIS A 355 13.55 2.83 -9.26
C HIS A 355 12.34 2.70 -8.33
N TRP A 356 11.18 2.43 -8.95
CA TRP A 356 9.91 2.35 -8.24
C TRP A 356 9.26 0.96 -8.34
N GLN A 357 9.10 0.30 -7.19
CA GLN A 357 8.44 -1.01 -7.07
C GLN A 357 9.02 -2.05 -8.04
N THR A 358 8.24 -2.66 -8.93
CA THR A 358 8.71 -3.60 -9.97
C THR A 358 9.48 -2.94 -11.11
N GLY A 359 9.82 -1.65 -10.95
CA GLY A 359 10.41 -0.77 -11.95
C GLY A 359 9.53 -0.51 -13.17
N LEU A 360 8.24 -0.90 -13.18
CA LEU A 360 7.40 -0.74 -14.37
C LEU A 360 7.28 0.73 -14.81
N GLN A 361 7.25 1.65 -13.85
CA GLN A 361 7.19 3.09 -14.17
C GLN A 361 8.55 3.67 -14.53
N THR A 362 9.65 3.12 -13.98
CA THR A 362 10.98 3.74 -14.03
C THR A 362 11.91 3.11 -15.07
N ARG A 363 11.78 1.81 -15.37
CA ARG A 363 12.57 1.14 -16.43
C ARG A 363 12.32 1.71 -17.83
N PRO A 364 11.10 2.14 -18.20
CA PRO A 364 10.88 2.83 -19.47
C PRO A 364 11.42 4.27 -19.50
N GLN A 365 11.84 4.85 -18.36
CA GLN A 365 12.33 6.23 -18.27
C GLN A 365 13.85 6.27 -18.44
N ALA A 366 14.31 6.84 -19.56
CA ALA A 366 15.71 6.80 -19.97
C ALA A 366 16.70 7.32 -18.90
N TRP A 367 16.40 8.44 -18.23
CA TRP A 367 17.30 8.98 -17.20
C TRP A 367 17.45 8.07 -15.98
N LEU A 368 16.39 7.38 -15.58
CA LEU A 368 16.43 6.48 -14.43
C LEU A 368 17.10 5.16 -14.80
N LEU A 369 16.82 4.65 -16.00
CA LEU A 369 17.50 3.46 -16.52
C LEU A 369 18.97 3.72 -16.82
N GLU A 370 19.37 4.92 -17.24
CA GLU A 370 20.77 5.31 -17.40
C GLU A 370 21.54 5.21 -16.07
N ALA A 371 20.92 5.63 -14.97
CA ALA A 371 21.52 5.56 -13.64
C ALA A 371 21.62 4.13 -13.09
N GLU A 372 20.56 3.32 -13.25
CA GLU A 372 20.48 1.95 -12.72
C GLU A 372 20.01 0.95 -13.80
N PRO A 373 20.88 0.61 -14.79
CA PRO A 373 20.45 -0.04 -16.04
C PRO A 373 20.12 -1.52 -15.92
N GLN A 374 20.69 -2.22 -14.93
CA GLN A 374 20.67 -3.68 -14.88
C GLN A 374 20.52 -4.22 -13.48
N MET A 375 19.87 -5.38 -13.38
CA MET A 375 19.84 -6.21 -12.19
C MET A 375 21.25 -6.42 -11.63
N PHE A 376 21.45 -6.13 -10.35
CA PHE A 376 22.72 -6.31 -9.67
C PHE A 376 22.59 -7.19 -8.42
N CYS A 377 23.72 -7.71 -7.96
CA CYS A 377 23.85 -8.50 -6.75
C CYS A 377 24.96 -7.92 -5.89
N GLU A 378 24.58 -7.26 -4.79
CA GLU A 378 25.53 -6.76 -3.81
C GLU A 378 26.01 -7.92 -2.93
N MET A 379 27.32 -7.97 -2.70
CA MET A 379 27.94 -9.01 -1.88
C MET A 379 29.20 -8.50 -1.19
N SER A 380 29.57 -9.16 -0.09
CA SER A 380 30.77 -8.82 0.66
C SER A 380 32.05 -9.22 -0.10
N GLU A 381 33.17 -8.58 0.22
CA GLU A 381 34.50 -8.94 -0.32
C GLU A 381 34.86 -10.39 0.01
N GLU A 382 34.50 -10.86 1.20
CA GLU A 382 34.74 -12.21 1.70
C GLU A 382 33.94 -13.25 0.89
N LEU A 383 32.67 -13.00 0.59
CA LEU A 383 31.86 -13.88 -0.25
C LEU A 383 32.36 -13.89 -1.70
N ALA A 384 32.75 -12.72 -2.22
CA ALA A 384 33.31 -12.61 -3.56
C ALA A 384 34.61 -13.41 -3.69
N GLN A 385 35.50 -13.34 -2.69
CA GLN A 385 36.71 -14.16 -2.61
C GLN A 385 36.37 -15.66 -2.53
N LEU A 386 35.42 -16.05 -1.68
CA LEU A 386 34.97 -17.44 -1.53
C LEU A 386 34.47 -18.04 -2.85
N ARG A 387 33.81 -17.23 -3.69
CA ARG A 387 33.22 -17.67 -4.97
C ARG A 387 34.05 -17.32 -6.21
N GLY A 388 35.21 -16.67 -6.04
CA GLY A 388 36.05 -16.23 -7.17
C GLY A 388 35.36 -15.20 -8.08
N ILE A 389 34.52 -14.35 -7.52
CA ILE A 389 33.75 -13.31 -8.22
C ILE A 389 34.49 -11.98 -8.13
N LYS A 390 34.63 -11.27 -9.25
CA LYS A 390 35.16 -9.89 -9.29
C LYS A 390 34.00 -8.90 -9.38
N ASN A 391 34.26 -7.66 -8.94
CA ASN A 391 33.31 -6.57 -9.15
C ASN A 391 32.99 -6.41 -10.65
N GLY A 392 31.71 -6.33 -11.00
CA GLY A 392 31.23 -6.24 -12.38
C GLY A 392 31.06 -7.58 -13.10
N ASP A 393 31.46 -8.71 -12.51
CA ASP A 393 31.21 -10.02 -13.11
C ASP A 393 29.70 -10.30 -13.17
N LYS A 394 29.25 -10.92 -14.26
CA LYS A 394 27.90 -11.49 -14.31
C LYS A 394 27.85 -12.74 -13.42
N VAL A 395 26.80 -12.87 -12.62
CA VAL A 395 26.59 -14.00 -11.68
C VAL A 395 25.20 -14.59 -11.86
N TRP A 396 25.08 -15.89 -11.57
CA TRP A 396 23.78 -16.56 -11.38
C TRP A 396 23.43 -16.60 -9.90
N LEU A 397 22.21 -16.17 -9.58
CA LEU A 397 21.53 -16.48 -8.32
C LEU A 397 20.50 -17.55 -8.59
N GLU A 398 20.47 -18.59 -7.76
CA GLU A 398 19.52 -19.70 -7.94
C GLU A 398 19.07 -20.31 -6.62
N ASN A 399 17.83 -20.81 -6.62
CA ASN A 399 17.31 -21.70 -5.58
C ASN A 399 16.27 -22.68 -6.19
N THR A 400 15.59 -23.50 -5.40
CA THR A 400 14.58 -24.45 -5.91
C THR A 400 13.38 -23.82 -6.63
N ARG A 401 13.15 -22.51 -6.52
CA ARG A 401 12.05 -21.80 -7.21
C ARG A 401 12.46 -21.26 -8.57
N GLY A 402 13.73 -20.91 -8.75
CA GLY A 402 14.17 -20.31 -10.00
C GLY A 402 15.64 -19.90 -10.00
N LYS A 403 16.01 -19.20 -11.07
CA LYS A 403 17.33 -18.62 -11.26
C LYS A 403 17.22 -17.30 -12.02
N LEU A 404 18.11 -16.36 -11.73
CA LEU A 404 18.27 -15.12 -12.48
C LEU A 404 19.75 -14.73 -12.55
N TRP A 405 20.10 -13.93 -13.55
CA TRP A 405 21.44 -13.35 -13.63
C TRP A 405 21.44 -11.93 -13.06
N ALA A 406 22.57 -11.50 -12.53
CA ALA A 406 22.80 -10.13 -12.07
C ALA A 406 24.26 -9.72 -12.27
N ILE A 407 24.57 -8.42 -12.23
CA ILE A 407 25.94 -7.90 -12.19
C ILE A 407 26.41 -7.82 -10.73
N ALA A 408 27.56 -8.40 -10.41
CA ALA A 408 28.08 -8.38 -9.05
C ALA A 408 28.58 -6.99 -8.65
N ILE A 409 28.07 -6.47 -7.54
CA ILE A 409 28.61 -5.29 -6.86
C ILE A 409 29.32 -5.79 -5.59
N VAL A 410 30.64 -5.93 -5.68
CA VAL A 410 31.47 -6.36 -4.54
C VAL A 410 31.76 -5.13 -3.68
N THR A 411 31.32 -5.15 -2.43
CA THR A 411 31.34 -3.95 -1.59
C THR A 411 31.61 -4.25 -0.12
N LYS A 412 32.23 -3.29 0.56
CA LYS A 412 32.45 -3.30 2.02
C LYS A 412 31.19 -3.03 2.83
N ARG A 413 30.11 -2.55 2.19
CA ARG A 413 28.80 -2.31 2.83
C ARG A 413 28.14 -3.59 3.29
N PHE A 414 28.42 -4.71 2.63
CA PHE A 414 28.01 -6.05 3.06
C PHE A 414 29.15 -6.69 3.83
N LYS A 415 28.82 -7.31 4.96
CA LYS A 415 29.75 -8.09 5.77
C LYS A 415 29.11 -9.39 6.22
N PRO A 416 29.88 -10.49 6.32
CA PRO A 416 29.35 -11.74 6.85
C PRO A 416 28.92 -11.57 8.31
N PHE A 417 27.88 -12.30 8.69
CA PHE A 417 27.45 -12.41 10.08
C PHE A 417 28.16 -13.58 10.76
N THR A 418 28.48 -13.43 12.03
CA THR A 418 28.87 -14.55 12.88
C THR A 418 27.67 -14.96 13.72
N VAL A 419 27.02 -16.07 13.35
CA VAL A 419 25.83 -16.59 14.03
C VAL A 419 26.13 -17.98 14.55
N GLN A 420 26.08 -18.17 15.87
CA GLN A 420 26.35 -19.47 16.53
C GLN A 420 27.71 -20.09 16.09
N GLY A 421 28.74 -19.25 15.94
CA GLY A 421 30.06 -19.67 15.50
C GLY A 421 30.19 -19.95 14.00
N GLN A 422 29.11 -19.81 13.23
CA GLN A 422 29.10 -19.96 11.78
C GLN A 422 29.20 -18.61 11.08
N THR A 423 29.98 -18.56 10.00
CA THR A 423 30.02 -17.41 9.09
C THR A 423 28.87 -17.53 8.10
N ILE A 424 27.87 -16.65 8.23
CA ILE A 424 26.72 -16.56 7.34
C ILE A 424 26.94 -15.40 6.38
N HIS A 425 26.90 -15.69 5.09
CA HIS A 425 26.98 -14.66 4.05
C HIS A 425 25.58 -14.25 3.59
N GLU A 426 25.42 -12.95 3.36
CA GLU A 426 24.23 -12.36 2.77
C GLU A 426 24.56 -11.75 1.40
N VAL A 427 23.60 -11.86 0.48
CA VAL A 427 23.59 -11.16 -0.80
C VAL A 427 22.33 -10.31 -0.95
N GLY A 428 22.48 -9.16 -1.57
CA GLY A 428 21.41 -8.21 -1.78
C GLY A 428 21.05 -8.04 -3.24
N ILE A 429 19.75 -8.05 -3.57
CA ILE A 429 19.30 -7.79 -4.93
C ILE A 429 18.13 -6.79 -4.98
N PRO A 430 18.08 -5.89 -5.98
CA PRO A 430 16.92 -5.02 -6.18
C PRO A 430 15.77 -5.80 -6.81
N TRP A 431 14.52 -5.51 -6.43
CA TRP A 431 13.33 -6.15 -7.02
C TRP A 431 12.66 -5.27 -8.10
N HIS A 432 13.46 -4.46 -8.78
CA HIS A 432 13.03 -3.44 -9.74
C HIS A 432 13.00 -3.89 -11.20
N TYR A 433 13.51 -5.08 -11.49
CA TYR A 433 13.71 -5.54 -12.86
C TYR A 433 12.66 -6.56 -13.29
N GLY A 434 12.51 -6.69 -14.61
CA GLY A 434 11.52 -7.55 -15.23
C GLY A 434 11.83 -7.71 -16.72
N TRP A 435 11.48 -8.85 -17.29
CA TRP A 435 11.88 -9.21 -18.65
C TRP A 435 11.31 -8.31 -19.76
N ARG A 436 10.28 -7.48 -19.49
CA ARG A 436 9.63 -6.68 -20.53
C ARG A 436 10.41 -5.42 -20.90
N TRP A 437 11.11 -4.85 -19.93
CA TRP A 437 11.86 -3.59 -20.07
C TRP A 437 13.23 -3.68 -19.37
N PRO A 438 14.32 -3.19 -19.97
CA PRO A 438 14.43 -2.73 -21.36
C PRO A 438 14.13 -3.85 -22.37
N LYS A 439 13.63 -3.47 -23.55
CA LYS A 439 13.07 -4.41 -24.55
C LYS A 439 14.11 -5.37 -25.14
N ASP A 440 15.39 -5.03 -25.05
CA ASP A 440 16.50 -5.87 -25.49
C ASP A 440 16.84 -6.99 -24.48
N GLY A 441 16.16 -7.04 -23.34
CA GLY A 441 16.39 -8.03 -22.28
C GLY A 441 17.66 -7.78 -21.47
N SER A 442 18.32 -6.63 -21.66
CA SER A 442 19.59 -6.31 -21.00
C SER A 442 19.46 -5.97 -19.52
N GLY A 443 18.25 -5.66 -19.01
CA GLY A 443 18.07 -5.25 -17.61
C GLY A 443 17.87 -6.38 -16.61
N GLY A 444 17.59 -7.61 -17.06
CA GLY A 444 17.33 -8.76 -16.17
C GLY A 444 15.85 -9.05 -15.95
N ASP A 445 15.52 -9.80 -14.90
CA ASP A 445 14.15 -10.19 -14.56
C ASP A 445 13.91 -10.08 -13.05
N ALA A 446 12.69 -10.38 -12.62
CA ALA A 446 12.21 -10.25 -11.25
C ALA A 446 13.07 -11.00 -10.23
N ALA A 447 13.53 -10.30 -9.18
CA ALA A 447 14.10 -10.91 -7.97
C ALA A 447 13.17 -11.98 -7.36
N ASN A 448 11.87 -11.75 -7.48
CA ASN A 448 10.81 -12.62 -6.99
C ASN A 448 10.75 -14.01 -7.64
N LEU A 449 11.54 -14.28 -8.68
CA LEU A 449 11.81 -15.66 -9.13
C LEU A 449 12.42 -16.54 -8.02
N LEU A 450 13.09 -15.93 -7.03
CA LEU A 450 13.78 -16.60 -5.93
C LEU A 450 12.98 -16.58 -4.62
N ILE A 451 12.03 -15.67 -4.47
CA ILE A 451 11.31 -15.42 -3.20
C ILE A 451 10.28 -16.54 -2.94
N PRO A 452 10.21 -17.12 -1.73
CA PRO A 452 9.20 -18.11 -1.39
C PRO A 452 7.81 -17.50 -1.24
N SER A 453 6.76 -18.28 -1.53
CA SER A 453 5.36 -17.86 -1.33
C SER A 453 4.87 -17.98 0.12
N VAL A 454 5.75 -18.27 1.08
CA VAL A 454 5.38 -18.39 2.50
C VAL A 454 5.09 -17.03 3.10
N GLY A 455 4.09 -16.94 3.98
CA GLY A 455 3.61 -15.65 4.48
C GLY A 455 3.57 -15.52 6.00
N ASP A 456 3.60 -14.27 6.43
CA ASP A 456 3.35 -13.88 7.82
C ASP A 456 1.95 -14.34 8.29
N PRO A 457 1.82 -14.88 9.52
CA PRO A 457 0.56 -15.44 10.03
C PRO A 457 -0.59 -14.44 10.15
N ASN A 458 -0.30 -13.15 10.28
CA ASN A 458 -1.30 -12.11 10.49
C ASN A 458 -1.76 -11.48 9.17
N THR A 459 -0.88 -11.40 8.18
CA THR A 459 -1.09 -10.64 6.93
C THR A 459 -1.10 -11.49 5.67
N GLY A 460 -0.51 -12.69 5.70
CA GLY A 460 -0.29 -13.54 4.54
C GLY A 460 0.71 -12.99 3.51
N ILE A 461 1.42 -11.90 3.84
CA ILE A 461 2.41 -11.27 2.96
C ILE A 461 3.67 -12.15 2.89
N PRO A 462 4.24 -12.40 1.69
CA PRO A 462 5.40 -13.27 1.55
C PRO A 462 6.72 -12.75 2.15
N GLU A 463 7.59 -13.67 2.58
CA GLU A 463 8.92 -13.38 3.10
C GLU A 463 9.90 -12.95 1.99
N SER A 464 10.14 -11.64 1.87
CA SER A 464 10.99 -11.04 0.82
C SER A 464 12.33 -10.51 1.31
N LYS A 465 12.63 -10.65 2.60
CA LYS A 465 13.82 -10.07 3.25
C LYS A 465 14.82 -11.11 3.68
N ALA A 466 14.41 -12.36 3.90
CA ALA A 466 15.32 -13.46 4.20
C ALA A 466 14.87 -14.75 3.50
N PHE A 467 15.58 -15.14 2.44
CA PHE A 467 15.37 -16.42 1.75
C PHE A 467 16.70 -16.97 1.25
N MET A 468 16.79 -18.29 1.06
CA MET A 468 18.08 -18.94 0.81
C MET A 468 18.37 -19.10 -0.69
N VAL A 469 19.60 -18.76 -1.09
CA VAL A 469 20.09 -18.86 -2.47
C VAL A 469 21.51 -19.41 -2.54
N ASN A 470 21.92 -19.77 -3.74
CA ASN A 470 23.32 -19.86 -4.12
C ASN A 470 23.70 -18.71 -5.05
N VAL A 471 24.98 -18.36 -5.08
CA VAL A 471 25.56 -17.40 -6.02
C VAL A 471 26.83 -17.98 -6.64
N ARG A 472 26.92 -17.94 -7.96
CA ARG A 472 28.08 -18.41 -8.73
C ARG A 472 28.38 -17.49 -9.91
N LYS A 473 29.64 -17.43 -10.32
CA LYS A 473 30.05 -16.76 -11.56
C LYS A 473 29.32 -17.37 -12.76
N ALA A 474 28.86 -16.52 -13.68
CA ALA A 474 28.01 -16.91 -14.81
C ALA A 474 28.71 -17.66 -15.93
#